data_AF-A0AA38ZZ99-F1
#
_entry.id   AF-A0AA38ZZ99-F1
#
_cell.length_a   1.000
_cell.length_b   1.000
_cell.length_c   1.000
_cell.angle_alpha   90.00
_cell.angle_beta   90.00
_cell.angle_gamma   90.00
#
_symmetry.space_group_name_H-M   'P 1'
#
loop_
_entity.id
_entity.type
_entity.pdbx_description
1 polymer ?
#
loop_
_entity_poly.entity_id
_entity_poly.type
_entity_poly.pdbx_seq_one_letter_code
_entity_poly.pdbx_strand_id
1 'polypeptide(L)'
;METVDHLLLHCVKTRVLWNLVFSLFGVAWVLSCTVKETLLGWHGAFVGKTRKNAWQMAPLCIFWSVWKERNLLAFGNEELSLQRLKYSFVCNLWSWVRVSIVLSPSSLVSFLDWLGSK
;
A
#
# COMPACT_ATOMS: atom_id res chain seq x y z
N MET A 1 5.78 19.39 14.18
CA MET A 1 6.33 18.09 14.64
C MET A 1 5.56 17.01 13.92
N GLU A 2 6.25 16.17 13.16
CA GLU A 2 5.62 15.07 12.43
C GLU A 2 5.48 13.87 13.36
N THR A 3 4.24 13.39 13.58
CA THR A 3 3.97 12.19 14.38
C THR A 3 3.95 10.94 13.51
N VAL A 4 4.03 9.75 14.13
CA VAL A 4 3.89 8.47 13.42
C VAL A 4 2.55 8.39 12.68
N ASP A 5 1.46 8.82 13.32
CA ASP A 5 0.13 8.82 12.70
C ASP A 5 0.06 9.80 11.52
N HIS A 6 0.63 11.00 11.66
CA HIS A 6 0.71 11.94 10.54
C HIS A 6 1.52 11.34 9.38
N LEU A 7 2.72 10.81 9.65
CA LEU A 7 3.61 10.26 8.62
C LEU A 7 2.98 9.06 7.90
N LEU A 8 2.42 8.11 8.65
CA LEU A 8 1.97 6.81 8.11
C LEU A 8 0.52 6.81 7.62
N LEU A 9 -0.28 7.84 7.91
CA LEU A 9 -1.68 7.93 7.46
C LEU A 9 -1.98 9.23 6.71
N HIS A 10 -1.62 10.38 7.29
CA HIS A 10 -2.22 11.66 6.90
C HIS A 10 -1.34 12.53 6.01
N CYS A 11 -0.03 12.27 5.96
CA CYS A 11 0.89 12.94 5.06
C CYS A 11 0.43 12.75 3.61
N VAL A 12 0.57 13.80 2.79
CA VAL A 12 0.06 13.85 1.41
C VAL A 12 0.48 12.62 0.60
N LYS A 13 1.77 12.26 0.63
CA LYS A 13 2.30 11.10 -0.09
C LYS A 13 1.68 9.79 0.40
N THR A 14 1.58 9.61 1.72
CA THR A 14 1.06 8.38 2.32
C THR A 14 -0.44 8.23 2.09
N ARG A 15 -1.21 9.31 2.23
CA ARG A 15 -2.65 9.35 1.93
C ARG A 15 -2.92 8.97 0.48
N VAL A 16 -2.06 9.39 -0.45
CA VAL A 16 -2.16 8.98 -1.85
C VAL A 16 -1.94 7.49 -2.04
N LEU A 17 -1.00 6.88 -1.31
CA LEU A 17 -0.79 5.42 -1.35
C LEU A 17 -1.98 4.66 -0.77
N TRP A 18 -2.55 5.12 0.35
CA TRP A 18 -3.78 4.56 0.91
C TRP A 18 -4.94 4.61 -0.08
N ASN A 19 -5.18 5.78 -0.68
CA ASN A 19 -6.23 5.93 -1.69
C ASN A 19 -6.01 5.04 -2.92
N LEU A 20 -4.75 4.84 -3.33
CA LEU A 20 -4.41 3.92 -4.39
C LEU A 20 -4.77 2.48 -4.01
N VAL A 21 -4.44 2.02 -2.80
CA VAL A 21 -4.86 0.70 -2.30
C VAL A 21 -6.38 0.56 -2.33
N PHE A 22 -7.12 1.54 -1.81
CA PHE A 22 -8.59 1.51 -1.81
C PHE A 22 -9.14 1.38 -3.23
N SER A 23 -8.57 2.12 -4.18
CA SER A 23 -8.93 2.07 -5.59
C SER A 23 -8.61 0.71 -6.23
N LEU A 24 -7.43 0.14 -5.96
CA LEU A 24 -6.99 -1.14 -6.51
C LEU A 24 -7.87 -2.31 -6.06
N PHE A 25 -8.30 -2.30 -4.80
CA PHE A 25 -9.15 -3.36 -4.25
C PHE A 25 -10.65 -3.10 -4.44
N GLY A 26 -11.03 -1.90 -4.92
CA GLY A 26 -12.43 -1.49 -5.09
C GLY A 26 -13.17 -1.32 -3.77
N VAL A 27 -12.47 -0.91 -2.71
CA VAL A 27 -13.03 -0.76 -1.35
C VAL A 27 -13.18 0.71 -1.00
N ALA A 28 -14.36 1.10 -0.50
CA ALA A 28 -14.52 2.40 0.14
C ALA A 28 -14.07 2.29 1.61
N TRP A 29 -13.02 3.03 1.98
CA TRP A 29 -12.46 3.00 3.33
C TRP A 29 -12.17 4.41 3.84
N VAL A 30 -12.33 4.60 5.16
CA VAL A 30 -11.97 5.84 5.86
C VAL A 30 -10.82 5.53 6.82
N LEU A 31 -9.70 6.24 6.68
CA LEU A 31 -8.58 6.12 7.61
C LEU A 31 -8.97 6.66 8.99
N SER A 32 -8.64 5.90 10.04
CA SER A 32 -8.83 6.35 11.42
C SER A 32 -7.81 7.42 11.79
N CYS A 33 -7.98 8.04 12.97
CA CYS A 33 -7.03 9.02 13.46
C CYS A 33 -5.66 8.40 13.74
N THR A 34 -5.62 7.15 14.21
CA THR A 34 -4.37 6.46 14.58
C THR A 34 -4.05 5.26 13.69
N VAL A 35 -2.76 4.95 13.57
CA VAL A 35 -2.27 3.76 12.85
C VAL A 35 -2.83 2.49 13.48
N LYS A 36 -2.87 2.44 14.82
CA LYS A 36 -3.38 1.29 15.57
C LYS A 36 -4.84 0.99 15.21
N GLU A 37 -5.72 2.00 15.26
CA GLU A 37 -7.14 1.83 14.94
C GLU A 37 -7.34 1.45 13.47
N THR A 38 -6.55 2.06 12.58
CA THR A 38 -6.59 1.73 11.14
C THR A 38 -6.25 0.26 10.91
N LEU A 39 -5.18 -0.25 11.54
CA LEU A 39 -4.77 -1.66 11.41
C LEU A 39 -5.75 -2.63 12.07
N LEU A 40 -6.36 -2.24 13.20
CA LEU A 40 -7.41 -3.05 13.84
C LEU A 40 -8.63 -3.20 12.93
N GLY A 41 -9.09 -2.11 12.31
CA GLY A 41 -10.16 -2.16 11.32
C GLY A 41 -9.77 -2.99 10.09
N TRP A 42 -8.52 -2.85 9.63
CA TRP A 42 -8.02 -3.53 8.43
C TRP A 42 -8.17 -5.05 8.47
N HIS A 43 -7.96 -5.65 9.65
CA HIS A 43 -8.03 -7.10 9.84
C HIS A 43 -9.44 -7.67 9.70
N GLY A 44 -10.47 -6.84 9.97
CA GLY A 44 -11.89 -7.21 9.85
C GLY A 44 -12.50 -6.96 8.48
N ALA A 45 -11.77 -6.34 7.55
CA ALA A 45 -12.28 -5.97 6.23
C ALA A 45 -12.49 -7.19 5.32
N PHE A 46 -13.65 -7.25 4.66
CA PHE A 46 -13.99 -8.34 3.74
C PHE A 46 -13.47 -8.04 2.33
N VAL A 47 -12.33 -8.64 2.01
CA VAL A 47 -11.88 -8.83 0.62
C VAL A 47 -12.02 -10.31 0.27
N GLY A 48 -12.36 -10.63 -0.98
CA GLY A 48 -12.54 -12.02 -1.42
C GLY A 48 -11.33 -12.91 -1.05
N LYS A 49 -11.57 -14.19 -0.76
CA LYS A 49 -10.57 -15.13 -0.22
C LYS A 49 -9.25 -15.12 -0.99
N THR A 50 -9.33 -15.02 -2.32
CA THR A 50 -8.18 -14.99 -3.22
C THR A 50 -7.27 -13.78 -2.98
N ARG A 51 -7.84 -12.60 -2.72
CA ARG A 51 -7.11 -11.32 -2.58
C ARG A 51 -6.73 -10.99 -1.13
N LYS A 52 -7.18 -11.79 -0.15
CA LYS A 52 -7.00 -11.54 1.29
C LYS A 52 -5.54 -11.35 1.68
N ASN A 53 -4.64 -12.17 1.16
CA ASN A 53 -3.21 -12.05 1.48
C ASN A 53 -2.61 -10.74 0.97
N ALA A 54 -2.94 -10.34 -0.27
CA ALA A 54 -2.50 -9.07 -0.83
C ALA A 54 -3.04 -7.87 -0.03
N TRP A 55 -4.29 -7.94 0.40
CA TRP A 55 -4.90 -6.93 1.27
C TRP A 55 -4.18 -6.81 2.61
N GLN A 56 -3.89 -7.94 3.26
CA GLN A 56 -3.17 -7.95 4.54
C GLN A 56 -1.73 -7.40 4.41
N MET A 57 -1.11 -7.52 3.24
CA MET A 57 0.22 -7.00 2.96
C MET A 57 0.25 -5.50 2.65
N ALA A 58 -0.86 -4.93 2.17
CA ALA A 58 -0.89 -3.56 1.67
C ALA A 58 -0.44 -2.50 2.71
N PRO A 59 -0.89 -2.53 3.99
CA PRO A 59 -0.41 -1.59 5.00
C PRO A 59 1.11 -1.67 5.23
N LEU A 60 1.65 -2.89 5.32
CA LEU A 60 3.07 -3.11 5.51
C LEU A 60 3.88 -2.61 4.31
N CYS A 61 3.37 -2.82 3.10
CA CYS A 61 3.99 -2.34 1.87
C CYS A 61 3.96 -0.80 1.78
N ILE A 62 2.90 -0.15 2.28
CA ILE A 62 2.84 1.33 2.42
C ILE A 62 3.91 1.80 3.38
N PHE A 63 4.00 1.22 4.58
CA PHE A 63 4.99 1.63 5.59
C PHE A 63 6.42 1.45 5.07
N TRP A 64 6.68 0.36 4.38
CA TRP A 64 7.96 0.12 3.72
C TRP A 64 8.26 1.16 2.64
N SER A 65 7.27 1.53 1.83
CA SER A 65 7.45 2.54 0.77
C SER A 65 7.71 3.93 1.36
N VAL A 66 7.02 4.30 2.44
CA VAL A 66 7.27 5.55 3.17
C VAL A 66 8.67 5.55 3.78
N TRP A 67 9.08 4.45 4.41
CA TRP A 67 10.43 4.31 4.96
C TRP A 67 11.51 4.46 3.88
N LYS A 68 11.34 3.79 2.72
CA LYS A 68 12.28 3.92 1.60
C LYS A 68 12.38 5.35 1.07
N GLU A 69 11.25 6.03 0.90
CA GLU A 69 11.22 7.42 0.45
C GLU A 69 11.99 8.34 1.41
N ARG A 70 11.78 8.18 2.72
CA ARG A 70 12.50 8.97 3.73
C ARG A 70 13.99 8.70 3.74
N ASN A 71 14.40 7.46 3.57
CA ASN A 71 15.81 7.12 3.49
C ASN A 71 16.46 7.68 2.22
N LEU A 72 15.77 7.64 1.09
CA LEU A 72 16.27 8.25 -0.14
C LEU A 72 16.46 9.76 0.03
N LEU A 73 15.50 10.44 0.67
CA LEU A 73 15.64 11.85 1.00
C LEU A 73 16.80 12.12 1.97
N ALA A 74 16.95 11.30 3.01
CA ALA A 74 17.99 11.49 4.03
C ALA A 74 19.42 11.25 3.51
N PHE A 75 19.61 10.27 2.61
CA PHE A 75 20.95 9.84 2.15
C PHE A 75 21.26 10.18 0.70
N GLY A 76 20.25 10.27 -0.16
CA GLY A 76 20.37 10.60 -1.58
C GLY A 76 20.00 12.04 -1.91
N ASN A 77 19.38 12.77 -0.98
CA ASN A 77 18.86 14.14 -1.18
C ASN A 77 17.94 14.26 -2.42
N GLU A 78 17.26 13.17 -2.77
CA GLU A 78 16.33 13.08 -3.90
C GLU A 78 14.92 12.84 -3.37
N GLU A 79 13.96 13.62 -3.89
CA GLU A 79 12.54 13.42 -3.62
C GLU A 79 11.87 12.66 -4.78
N LEU A 80 11.17 11.56 -4.50
CA LEU A 80 10.41 10.90 -5.55
C LEU A 80 9.17 11.71 -5.90
N SER A 81 8.94 11.87 -7.21
CA SER A 81 7.67 12.35 -7.71
C SER A 81 6.53 11.41 -7.29
N LEU A 82 5.34 11.96 -7.10
CA LEU A 82 4.17 11.17 -6.69
C LEU A 82 3.87 10.02 -7.65
N GLN A 83 4.13 10.20 -8.94
CA GLN A 83 3.98 9.15 -9.95
C GLN A 83 5.00 8.02 -9.76
N ARG A 84 6.29 8.35 -9.55
CA ARG A 84 7.35 7.36 -9.28
C ARG A 84 7.07 6.61 -7.98
N LEU A 85 6.59 7.30 -6.95
CA LEU A 85 6.19 6.69 -5.67
C LEU A 85 5.06 5.68 -5.86
N LYS A 86 3.97 6.05 -6.55
CA LYS A 86 2.86 5.14 -6.87
C LYS A 86 3.33 3.91 -7.65
N TYR A 87 4.12 4.12 -8.69
CA TYR A 87 4.65 3.04 -9.52
C TYR A 87 5.53 2.09 -8.70
N SER A 88 6.47 2.63 -7.92
CA SER A 88 7.33 1.84 -7.04
C SER A 88 6.52 1.04 -6.02
N PHE A 89 5.50 1.65 -5.43
CA PHE A 89 4.59 0.98 -4.50
C PHE A 89 3.90 -0.23 -5.15
N VAL A 90 3.29 -0.05 -6.33
CA VAL A 90 2.60 -1.13 -7.05
C VAL A 90 3.55 -2.28 -7.39
N CYS A 91 4.77 -1.98 -7.86
CA CYS A 91 5.77 -3.00 -8.13
C CYS A 91 6.22 -3.75 -6.87
N ASN A 92 6.40 -3.04 -5.73
CA ASN A 92 6.74 -3.69 -4.47
C ASN A 92 5.62 -4.60 -3.98
N LEU A 93 4.37 -4.13 -4.04
CA LEU A 93 3.22 -4.90 -3.62
C LEU A 93 3.08 -6.18 -4.47
N TRP A 94 3.22 -6.05 -5.79
CA TRP A 94 3.23 -7.20 -6.70
C TRP A 94 4.36 -8.17 -6.36
N SER A 95 5.58 -7.68 -6.13
CA SER A 95 6.72 -8.53 -5.76
C SER A 95 6.47 -9.29 -4.46
N TRP A 96 5.93 -8.64 -3.43
CA TRP A 96 5.61 -9.28 -2.15
C TRP A 96 4.52 -10.35 -2.31
N VAL A 97 3.45 -10.02 -3.03
CA VAL A 97 2.37 -10.98 -3.32
C VAL A 97 2.89 -12.17 -4.12
N ARG A 98 3.78 -11.95 -5.09
CA ARG A 98 4.38 -13.02 -5.89
C ARG A 98 5.20 -13.99 -5.07
N VAL A 99 5.98 -13.50 -4.12
CA VAL A 99 6.80 -14.34 -3.25
C VAL A 99 5.93 -15.12 -2.26
N SER A 100 4.79 -14.56 -1.85
CA SER A 100 3.93 -15.17 -0.82
C SER A 100 2.76 -16.00 -1.34
N ILE A 101 2.44 -15.94 -2.65
CA ILE A 101 1.32 -16.67 -3.25
C ILE A 101 1.79 -17.41 -4.50
N VAL A 102 1.68 -18.74 -4.47
CA VAL A 102 2.06 -19.64 -5.59
C VAL A 102 1.23 -19.39 -6.85
N LEU A 103 -0.03 -18.95 -6.71
CA LEU A 103 -0.95 -18.62 -7.81
C LEU A 103 -0.98 -17.12 -8.15
N SER A 104 0.09 -16.39 -7.86
CA SER A 104 0.15 -14.96 -8.16
C SER A 104 0.20 -14.68 -9.67
N PRO A 105 -0.41 -13.57 -10.14
CA PRO A 105 -0.35 -13.18 -11.54
C PRO A 105 1.09 -12.95 -12.02
N SER A 106 1.42 -13.49 -13.20
CA SER A 106 2.78 -13.53 -13.77
C SER A 106 3.26 -12.18 -14.32
N SER A 107 2.34 -11.25 -14.62
CA SER A 107 2.64 -9.90 -15.09
C SER A 107 2.01 -8.83 -14.20
N LEU A 108 2.56 -7.60 -14.24
CA LEU A 108 2.02 -6.47 -13.49
C LEU A 108 0.60 -6.09 -13.94
N VAL A 109 0.32 -6.17 -15.25
CA VAL A 109 -1.01 -5.88 -15.80
C VAL A 109 -2.03 -6.89 -15.27
N SER A 110 -1.71 -8.19 -15.39
CA SER A 110 -2.57 -9.26 -14.87
C SER A 110 -2.75 -9.17 -13.35
N PHE A 111 -1.76 -8.63 -12.63
CA PHE A 111 -1.88 -8.36 -11.19
C PHE A 111 -2.88 -7.26 -10.88
N LEU A 112 -2.86 -6.16 -11.62
CA LEU A 112 -3.82 -5.07 -11.45
C LEU A 112 -5.24 -5.53 -11.79
N ASP A 113 -5.41 -6.27 -12.88
CA ASP A 113 -6.70 -6.85 -13.27
C ASP A 113 -7.22 -7.81 -12.18
N TRP A 114 -6.33 -8.65 -11.64
CA TRP A 114 -6.67 -9.57 -10.56
C TRP A 114 -7.08 -8.84 -9.28
N LEU A 115 -6.40 -7.75 -8.91
CA LEU A 115 -6.77 -6.96 -7.74
C LEU A 115 -8.16 -6.34 -7.89
N GLY A 116 -8.52 -5.89 -9.09
CA GLY A 116 -9.81 -5.27 -9.40
C GLY A 116 -10.97 -6.25 -9.65
N SER A 117 -10.68 -7.55 -9.81
CA SER A 117 -11.72 -8.57 -10.03
C SER A 117 -12.59 -8.73 -8.77
N LYS A 118 -13.92 -8.68 -8.91
CA LYS A 118 -14.87 -8.77 -7.79
C LYS A 118 -14.93 -10.17 -7.22
#